data_AF-A0A832SKQ9-F1
#
_entry.id   AF-A0A832SKQ9-F1
#
_cell.length_a   1.000
_cell.length_b   1.000
_cell.length_c   1.000
_cell.angle_alpha   90.00
_cell.angle_beta   90.00
_cell.angle_gamma   90.00
#
_symmetry.space_group_name_H-M   'P 1'
#
loop_
_entity.id
_entity.type
_entity.pdbx_description
1 polymer ?
#
loop_
_entity_poly.entity_id
_entity_poly.type
_entity_poly.pdbx_seq_one_letter_code
_entity_poly.pdbx_strand_id
1 'polypeptide(L)' 'CDQKNLESFEGKLDGCISKSEKGTGWGYDPIFIPKNTKKTFAELIDKNNLSHRYKALKKFSSWYLNK' A
#
# COMPACT_ATOMS: atom_id res chain seq x y z
N CYS A 1 11.20 8.81 -14.34
CA CYS A 1 11.90 9.88 -15.08
C CYS A 1 12.90 9.21 -16.00
N ASP A 2 12.70 9.32 -17.31
CA ASP A 2 13.58 8.72 -18.34
C ASP A 2 14.32 9.78 -19.16
N GLN A 3 14.63 10.92 -18.54
CA GLN A 3 15.19 12.14 -19.14
C GLN A 3 14.28 12.87 -20.13
N LYS A 4 13.20 12.24 -20.62
CA LYS A 4 12.21 12.85 -21.54
C LYS A 4 10.87 13.09 -20.85
N ASN A 5 10.43 12.14 -20.03
CA ASN A 5 9.13 12.16 -19.40
C ASN A 5 9.26 11.95 -17.89
N LEU A 6 8.54 12.77 -17.13
CA LEU A 6 8.33 12.61 -15.70
C LEU A 6 6.90 12.12 -15.48
N GLU A 7 6.79 10.89 -15.00
CA GLU A 7 5.51 10.26 -14.69
C GLU A 7 5.52 9.78 -13.24
N SER A 8 4.36 9.91 -12.59
CA SER A 8 4.17 9.49 -11.19
C SER A 8 2.92 8.63 -11.07
N PHE A 9 3.00 7.61 -10.22
CA PHE A 9 1.91 6.66 -10.01
C PHE A 9 1.58 6.57 -8.53
N GLU A 10 0.33 6.85 -8.20
CA GLU A 10 -0.14 6.83 -6.82
C GLU A 10 -1.05 5.63 -6.57
N GLY A 11 -0.85 5.00 -5.42
CA GLY A 11 -1.79 4.07 -4.83
C GLY A 11 -2.16 4.55 -3.43
N LYS A 12 -3.43 4.34 -3.05
CA LYS A 12 -3.97 4.69 -1.73
C LYS A 12 -4.53 3.45 -1.05
N LEU A 13 -4.44 3.44 0.26
CA LEU A 13 -5.10 2.46 1.10
C LEU A 13 -5.74 3.22 2.26
N ASP A 14 -7.06 3.37 2.21
CA ASP A 14 -7.80 4.04 3.27
C ASP A 14 -7.91 3.13 4.49
N GLY A 15 -8.01 3.74 5.68
CA GLY A 15 -8.07 3.02 6.94
C GLY A 15 -8.19 3.96 8.12
N CYS A 16 -8.02 3.41 9.32
CA CYS A 16 -8.00 4.16 10.57
C CYS A 16 -6.82 3.74 11.45
N ILE A 17 -6.55 4.51 12.50
CA ILE A 17 -5.51 4.20 13.47
C ILE A 17 -6.11 3.43 14.65
N SER A 18 -5.48 2.32 15.02
CA SER A 18 -5.86 1.51 16.17
C SER A 18 -5.54 2.25 17.48
N LYS A 19 -6.21 1.86 18.57
CA LYS A 19 -5.90 2.35 19.92
C LYS A 19 -4.69 1.65 20.56
N SER A 20 -4.21 0.57 19.95
CA SER A 20 -3.12 -0.24 20.48
C SER A 20 -2.38 -0.93 19.33
N GLU A 21 -1.06 -1.08 19.47
CA GLU A 21 -0.23 -1.83 18.53
C GLU A 21 -0.58 -3.32 18.52
N LYS A 22 -0.64 -3.93 17.33
CA LYS A 22 -0.86 -5.37 17.16
C LYS A 22 -0.04 -5.92 15.99
N GLY A 23 0.46 -7.15 16.13
CA GLY A 23 1.28 -7.80 15.11
C GLY A 23 2.71 -7.25 15.03
N THR A 24 3.52 -7.85 14.16
CA THR A 24 4.92 -7.47 13.94
C THR A 24 5.08 -6.97 12.51
N GLY A 25 5.51 -5.73 12.34
CA GLY A 25 5.62 -5.08 11.03
C GLY A 25 6.61 -3.92 11.07
N TRP A 26 6.64 -3.13 10.00
CA TRP A 26 7.53 -1.97 9.89
C TRP A 26 6.74 -0.66 9.92
N GLY A 27 7.32 0.39 10.51
CA GLY A 27 6.69 1.70 10.60
C GLY A 27 5.31 1.62 11.27
N TYR A 28 4.29 2.15 10.60
CA TYR A 28 2.92 2.22 11.13
C TYR A 28 2.07 0.96 10.90
N ASP A 29 2.65 -0.11 10.32
CA ASP A 29 1.94 -1.36 10.09
C ASP A 29 1.19 -1.88 11.34
N PRO A 30 1.76 -1.83 12.57
CA PRO A 30 1.10 -2.34 13.78
C PRO A 30 -0.06 -1.48 14.30
N ILE A 31 -0.29 -0.28 13.76
CA ILE A 31 -1.38 0.61 14.18
C ILE A 31 -2.35 0.96 13.07
N PHE A 32 -2.00 0.75 11.82
CA PHE A 32 -2.86 1.08 10.69
C PHE A 32 -3.85 -0.06 10.42
N ILE A 33 -5.15 0.20 10.48
CA ILE A 33 -6.22 -0.74 10.15
C ILE A 33 -6.80 -0.37 8.78
N PRO A 34 -6.59 -1.18 7.73
CA PRO A 34 -7.21 -0.94 6.44
C PRO A 34 -8.74 -0.93 6.50
N LYS A 35 -9.36 -0.14 5.62
CA LYS A 35 -10.81 -0.13 5.44
C LYS A 35 -11.32 -1.55 5.16
N ASN A 36 -12.45 -1.90 5.79
CA ASN A 36 -13.08 -3.22 5.71
C ASN A 36 -12.30 -4.37 6.37
N THR A 37 -11.29 -4.09 7.21
CA THR A 37 -10.66 -5.08 8.09
C THR A 37 -10.88 -4.72 9.56
N LYS A 38 -10.68 -5.70 10.45
CA LYS A 38 -10.55 -5.47 11.91
C LYS A 38 -9.13 -5.66 12.42
N LYS A 39 -8.22 -6.04 11.52
CA LYS A 39 -6.82 -6.35 11.77
C LYS A 39 -5.95 -5.18 11.32
N THR A 40 -4.92 -4.89 12.11
CA THR A 40 -3.85 -3.97 11.71
C THR A 40 -3.11 -4.54 10.49
N PHE A 41 -2.40 -3.68 9.78
CA PHE A 41 -1.68 -4.07 8.57
C PHE A 41 -0.54 -5.06 8.87
N ALA A 42 0.04 -5.00 10.07
CA ALA A 42 1.02 -5.97 10.56
C ALA A 42 0.44 -7.37 10.83
N GLU A 43 -0.88 -7.49 11.05
CA GLU A 43 -1.56 -8.77 11.28
C GLU A 43 -2.03 -9.45 9.98
N LEU A 44 -1.84 -8.82 8.82
CA LEU A 44 -2.26 -9.35 7.52
C LEU A 44 -1.17 -10.25 6.93
N ILE A 45 -1.55 -11.49 6.58
CA ILE A 45 -0.65 -12.46 5.92
C ILE A 45 -0.38 -12.04 4.47
N ASP A 46 -1.41 -11.62 3.74
CA ASP A 46 -1.29 -11.16 2.34
C ASP A 46 -1.46 -9.63 2.24
N LYS A 47 -0.50 -8.89 2.80
CA LYS A 47 -0.52 -7.42 2.78
C LYS A 47 -0.09 -6.82 1.43
N ASN A 48 0.61 -7.59 0.60
CA ASN A 48 1.18 -7.10 -0.65
C ASN A 48 0.09 -6.75 -1.65
N ASN A 49 -0.88 -7.65 -1.87
CA ASN A 49 -1.98 -7.42 -2.81
C ASN A 49 -2.91 -6.25 -2.41
N LEU A 50 -2.95 -5.91 -1.12
CA LEU A 50 -3.75 -4.80 -0.60
C LEU A 50 -3.00 -3.46 -0.58
N SER A 51 -1.66 -3.50 -0.52
CA SER A 51 -0.84 -2.33 -0.22
C SER A 51 -1.01 -1.19 -1.22
N HIS A 52 -0.91 0.05 -0.72
CA HIS A 52 -0.83 1.25 -1.54
C HIS A 52 0.33 1.17 -2.55
N ARG A 53 1.46 0.58 -2.14
CA ARG A 53 2.64 0.37 -2.99
C ARG A 53 2.34 -0.56 -4.16
N TYR A 54 1.69 -1.69 -3.92
CA TYR A 54 1.29 -2.60 -4.99
C TYR A 54 0.35 -1.92 -5.98
N LYS A 55 -0.65 -1.16 -5.51
CA LYS A 55 -1.55 -0.40 -6.39
C LYS A 55 -0.81 0.60 -7.26
N ALA A 56 0.17 1.33 -6.70
CA ALA A 56 1.01 2.26 -7.44
C ALA A 56 1.86 1.53 -8.50
N LEU A 57 2.54 0.45 -8.11
CA LEU A 57 3.38 -0.35 -9.00
C LEU A 57 2.58 -1.04 -10.10
N LYS A 58 1.36 -1.50 -9.82
CA LYS A 58 0.47 -2.08 -10.83
C LYS A 58 0.11 -1.04 -11.89
N LYS A 59 -0.23 0.18 -11.49
CA LYS A 59 -0.49 1.28 -12.44
C LYS A 59 0.75 1.61 -13.28
N PHE A 60 1.92 1.69 -12.64
CA PHE A 60 3.19 1.86 -13.35
C PHE A 60 3.42 0.74 -14.36
N SER A 61 3.26 -0.51 -13.96
CA SER A 61 3.47 -1.68 -14.84
C SER A 61 2.52 -1.66 -16.03
N SER A 62 1.23 -1.37 -15.81
CA SER A 62 0.25 -1.23 -16.89
C SER A 62 0.61 -0.09 -17.84
N TRP A 63 1.03 1.07 -17.33
CA TRP A 63 1.49 2.17 -18.17
C TRP A 63 2.73 1.78 -18.99
N TYR A 64 3.73 1.16 -18.35
CA TYR A 64 4.99 0.79 -18.98
C TYR A 64 4.81 -0.22 -20.12
N LEU A 65 3.89 -1.17 -19.96
CA LEU A 65 3.59 -2.18 -20.99
C LEU A 65 2.79 -1.63 -22.18
N ASN A 66 2.11 -0.49 -22.02
CA ASN A 66 1.33 0.15 -23.08
C ASN A 66 1.96 1.47 -23.57
N LYS A 67 3.22 1.70 -23.23
CA LYS A 67 3.99 2.89 -23.59
C LYS A 67 4.65 2.73 -24.96
#